data_AF-A0ABD6E9V1-F1
#
_entry.id   AF-A0ABD6E9V1-F1
#
_cell.length_a   1.000
_cell.length_b   1.000
_cell.length_c   1.000
_cell.angle_alpha   90.00
_cell.angle_beta   90.00
_cell.angle_gamma   90.00
#
_symmetry.space_group_name_H-M   'P 1'
#
loop_
_entity.id
_entity.type
_entity.pdbx_description
1 polymer ?
#
loop_
_entity_poly.entity_id
_entity_poly.type
_entity_poly.pdbx_seq_one_letter_code
_entity_poly.pdbx_strand_id
1 'polypeptide(L)'
;MSIHYVENFRWKFPALTGTLALSFFIHNAILTILRTQRNPENNGRDLFIGYALATSCYVFIGTIFYSTFPTVRSCIADNLLNNFGTGDVMSAIARMFLLLQMLSVFPLLIYFIRIQLFHVLFEEVYPGLMHVLILNLLILTLAILIAMFYPHVGGILRYIGSFVGVFYLFALPCAVYMMKLKAEGRLTKFQVVIHGALIAFGCVNFFSQFLIH
;
A
#
# COMPACT_ATOMS: atom_id res chain seq x y z
N MET A 1 10.03 2.88 34.70
CA MET A 1 10.09 2.10 33.44
C MET A 1 11.32 2.59 32.68
N SER A 2 12.28 1.73 32.34
CA SER A 2 13.50 2.20 31.68
C SER A 2 13.14 2.78 30.31
N ILE A 3 13.82 3.86 29.94
CA ILE A 3 13.63 4.58 28.67
C ILE A 3 13.75 3.63 27.46
N HIS A 4 14.50 2.53 27.64
CA HIS A 4 14.82 1.49 26.66
C HIS A 4 13.93 0.25 26.69
N TYR A 5 12.95 0.16 27.60
CA TYR A 5 12.06 -1.01 27.63
C TYR A 5 11.08 -0.97 26.46
N VAL A 6 11.09 -2.03 25.65
CA VAL A 6 10.13 -2.26 24.57
C VAL A 6 9.62 -3.70 24.73
N GLU A 7 8.31 -3.87 24.70
CA GLU A 7 7.71 -5.20 24.54
C GLU A 7 8.04 -5.75 23.16
N ASN A 8 8.71 -6.91 23.10
CA ASN A 8 9.05 -7.60 21.86
C ASN A 8 7.81 -7.97 21.03
N PHE A 9 6.65 -8.13 21.67
CA PHE A 9 5.39 -8.44 21.02
C PHE A 9 4.32 -7.46 21.48
N ARG A 10 3.74 -6.73 20.53
CA ARG A 10 2.62 -5.81 20.78
C ARG A 10 1.40 -6.29 19.99
N TRP A 11 0.24 -6.29 20.63
CA TRP A 11 -1.05 -6.62 20.00
C TRP A 11 -1.43 -5.67 18.84
N LYS A 12 -0.75 -4.53 18.69
CA LYS A 12 -0.90 -3.60 17.57
C LYS A 12 -0.19 -4.07 16.27
N PHE A 13 0.37 -5.28 16.24
CA PHE A 13 1.06 -5.82 15.04
C PHE A 13 0.21 -5.78 13.75
N PRO A 14 -1.13 -5.93 13.77
CA PRO A 14 -1.88 -5.86 12.52
C PRO A 14 -1.87 -4.47 11.88
N ALA A 15 -1.64 -3.39 12.64
CA ALA A 15 -1.46 -2.07 12.04
C ALA A 15 -0.28 -2.07 11.04
N LEU A 16 0.80 -2.79 11.37
CA LEU A 16 1.96 -2.94 10.49
C LEU A 16 1.62 -3.75 9.23
N THR A 17 0.89 -4.86 9.37
CA THR A 17 0.51 -5.70 8.22
C THR A 17 -0.41 -4.96 7.25
N GLY A 18 -1.29 -4.08 7.75
CA GLY A 18 -2.10 -3.18 6.94
C GLY A 18 -1.26 -2.19 6.15
N THR A 19 -0.30 -1.51 6.81
CA THR A 19 0.61 -0.56 6.14
C THR A 19 1.48 -1.27 5.10
N LEU A 20 2.06 -2.43 5.43
CA LEU A 20 2.89 -3.20 4.51
C LEU A 20 2.13 -3.69 3.28
N ALA A 21 0.83 -4.03 3.42
CA ALA A 21 0.00 -4.41 2.27
C ALA A 21 -0.08 -3.29 1.22
N LEU A 22 -0.12 -2.03 1.66
CA LEU A 22 -0.06 -0.89 0.75
C LEU A 22 1.36 -0.61 0.24
N SER A 23 2.38 -0.77 1.08
CA SER A 23 3.78 -0.58 0.69
C SER A 23 4.22 -1.52 -0.44
N PHE A 24 3.74 -2.77 -0.44
CA PHE A 24 4.01 -3.75 -1.48
C PHE A 24 2.95 -3.80 -2.60
N PHE A 25 2.18 -2.72 -2.75
CA PHE A 25 1.11 -2.66 -3.74
C PHE A 25 1.61 -2.24 -5.12
N ILE A 26 1.93 -3.22 -5.98
CA ILE A 26 2.17 -3.02 -7.43
C ILE A 26 1.28 -3.91 -8.31
N HIS A 27 0.42 -4.73 -7.69
CA HIS A 27 -0.38 -5.78 -8.33
C HIS A 27 -1.24 -5.29 -9.50
N ASN A 28 -1.69 -4.03 -9.49
CA ASN A 28 -2.48 -3.45 -10.58
C ASN A 28 -1.66 -3.08 -11.83
N ALA A 29 -0.40 -2.69 -11.66
CA ALA A 29 0.45 -2.21 -12.74
C ALA A 29 1.44 -3.27 -13.23
N ILE A 30 1.67 -4.32 -12.44
CA ILE A 30 2.74 -5.28 -12.68
C ILE A 30 2.61 -6.02 -14.01
N LEU A 31 1.41 -6.40 -14.43
CA LEU A 31 1.22 -7.07 -15.73
C LEU A 31 1.60 -6.15 -16.89
N THR A 32 1.27 -4.87 -16.81
CA THR A 32 1.66 -3.88 -17.83
C THR A 32 3.16 -3.68 -17.85
N ILE A 33 3.81 -3.59 -16.69
CA ILE A 33 5.27 -3.44 -16.57
C ILE A 33 6.01 -4.65 -17.14
N LEU A 34 5.58 -5.87 -16.78
CA LEU A 34 6.22 -7.12 -17.22
C LEU A 34 6.03 -7.40 -18.71
N ARG A 35 4.97 -6.87 -19.35
CA ARG A 35 4.76 -6.97 -20.80
C ARG A 35 5.77 -6.16 -21.62
N THR A 36 6.40 -5.14 -21.02
CA THR A 36 7.39 -4.29 -21.69
C THR A 36 8.83 -4.85 -21.56
N GLN A 37 9.03 -5.94 -20.84
CA GLN A 37 10.36 -6.55 -20.69
C GLN A 37 10.87 -7.13 -22.00
N ARG A 38 12.17 -6.89 -22.28
CA ARG A 38 12.85 -7.43 -23.47
C ARG A 38 12.98 -8.95 -23.42
N ASN A 39 13.18 -9.50 -22.20
CA ASN A 39 13.49 -10.90 -21.92
C ASN A 39 12.46 -11.49 -20.93
N PRO A 40 11.25 -11.83 -21.39
CA PRO A 40 10.12 -12.19 -20.52
C PRO A 40 10.33 -13.49 -19.72
N GLU A 41 11.27 -14.35 -20.12
CA GLU A 41 11.65 -15.57 -19.39
C GLU A 41 12.25 -15.27 -18.01
N ASN A 42 12.83 -14.08 -17.82
CA ASN A 42 13.43 -13.65 -16.56
C ASN A 42 12.45 -12.91 -15.63
N ASN A 43 11.19 -12.72 -16.03
CA ASN A 43 10.20 -11.93 -15.29
C ASN A 43 10.05 -12.34 -13.83
N GLY A 44 10.06 -13.65 -13.54
CA GLY A 44 9.95 -14.15 -12.16
C GLY A 44 11.16 -13.78 -11.29
N ARG A 45 12.37 -13.88 -11.85
CA ARG A 45 13.62 -13.49 -11.18
C ARG A 45 13.65 -12.00 -10.91
N ASP A 46 13.36 -11.20 -11.93
CA ASP A 46 13.46 -9.74 -11.85
C ASP A 46 12.42 -9.18 -10.88
N LEU A 47 11.23 -9.77 -10.83
CA LEU A 47 10.21 -9.45 -9.84
C LEU A 47 10.66 -9.78 -8.41
N PHE A 48 11.24 -10.97 -8.20
CA PHE A 48 11.75 -11.36 -6.89
C PHE A 48 12.85 -10.42 -6.41
N ILE A 49 13.80 -10.07 -7.27
CA ILE A 49 14.87 -9.11 -6.97
C ILE A 49 14.28 -7.74 -6.60
N GLY A 50 13.27 -7.26 -7.36
CA GLY A 50 12.59 -6.00 -7.06
C GLY A 50 11.98 -5.97 -5.67
N TYR A 51 11.22 -7.00 -5.30
CA TYR A 51 10.64 -7.11 -3.96
C TYR A 51 11.69 -7.28 -2.86
N ALA A 52 12.76 -8.04 -3.11
CA ALA A 52 13.85 -8.22 -2.16
C ALA A 52 14.59 -6.91 -1.87
N LEU A 53 14.87 -6.11 -2.91
CA LEU A 53 15.48 -4.78 -2.77
C LEU A 53 14.55 -3.82 -2.02
N ALA A 54 13.27 -3.75 -2.38
CA ALA A 54 12.29 -2.91 -1.69
C ALA A 54 12.18 -3.27 -0.19
N THR A 55 12.09 -4.56 0.11
CA THR A 55 12.05 -5.07 1.50
C THR A 55 13.32 -4.68 2.26
N SER A 56 14.49 -4.83 1.63
CA SER A 56 15.77 -4.47 2.23
C SER A 56 15.83 -2.98 2.56
N CYS A 57 15.37 -2.11 1.67
CA CYS A 57 15.30 -0.67 1.92
C CYS A 57 14.36 -0.34 3.10
N TYR A 58 13.18 -0.95 3.16
CA TYR A 58 12.24 -0.73 4.27
C TYR A 58 12.78 -1.20 5.61
N VAL A 59 13.37 -2.40 5.66
CA VAL A 59 13.98 -2.95 6.88
C VAL A 59 15.18 -2.12 7.31
N PHE A 60 16.03 -1.71 6.37
CA PHE A 60 17.22 -0.89 6.65
C PHE A 60 16.84 0.45 7.29
N ILE A 61 15.96 1.22 6.64
CA ILE A 61 15.52 2.53 7.14
C ILE A 61 14.79 2.36 8.47
N GLY A 62 13.85 1.41 8.55
CA GLY A 62 13.07 1.16 9.77
C GLY A 62 13.93 0.76 10.96
N THR A 63 14.90 -0.14 10.76
CA THR A 63 15.78 -0.63 11.83
C THR A 63 16.74 0.46 12.32
N ILE A 64 17.35 1.21 11.41
CA ILE A 64 18.28 2.29 11.77
C ILE A 64 17.54 3.35 12.57
N PHE A 65 16.40 3.82 12.06
CA PHE A 65 15.63 4.86 12.75
C PHE A 65 15.13 4.38 14.12
N TYR A 66 14.63 3.15 14.20
CA TYR A 66 14.16 2.56 15.44
C TYR A 66 15.27 2.41 16.50
N SER A 67 16.48 2.05 16.06
CA SER A 67 17.63 1.83 16.97
C SER A 67 18.27 3.12 17.45
N THR A 68 18.34 4.14 16.58
CA THR A 68 18.95 5.44 16.91
C THR A 68 18.00 6.41 17.60
N PHE A 69 16.72 6.08 17.72
CA PHE A 69 15.72 6.96 18.32
C PHE A 69 16.05 7.25 19.80
N PRO A 70 16.29 8.52 20.18
CA PRO A 70 16.84 8.87 21.49
C PRO A 70 15.80 8.86 22.62
N THR A 71 14.50 8.78 22.29
CA THR A 71 13.40 8.90 23.26
C THR A 71 12.55 7.62 23.34
N VAL A 72 11.42 7.69 24.05
CA VAL A 72 10.52 6.57 24.25
C VAL A 72 9.90 6.16 22.91
N ARG A 73 9.97 4.86 22.57
CA ARG A 73 9.57 4.33 21.26
C ARG A 73 8.06 4.47 20.98
N SER A 74 7.27 4.72 22.02
CA SER A 74 5.84 5.02 21.90
C SER A 74 5.56 6.38 21.25
N CYS A 75 6.53 7.30 21.22
CA CYS A 75 6.37 8.65 20.68
C CYS A 75 6.71 8.75 19.18
N ILE A 76 7.09 7.65 18.53
CA ILE A 76 7.41 7.64 17.10
C ILE A 76 6.14 7.97 16.31
N ALA A 77 6.14 9.10 15.62
CA ALA A 77 5.06 9.51 14.73
C ALA A 77 5.07 8.68 13.43
N ASP A 78 3.88 8.45 12.87
CA ASP A 78 3.69 7.69 11.62
C ASP A 78 4.50 8.26 10.44
N ASN A 79 4.59 9.59 10.37
CA ASN A 79 5.46 10.27 9.41
C ASN A 79 6.84 10.47 10.03
N LEU A 80 7.84 9.81 9.44
CA LEU A 80 9.24 9.89 9.85
C LEU A 80 9.69 11.33 10.11
N LEU A 81 9.36 12.25 9.18
CA LEU A 81 9.80 13.64 9.23
C LEU A 81 9.12 14.46 10.34
N ASN A 82 8.01 14.00 10.91
CA ASN A 82 7.36 14.66 12.04
C ASN A 82 8.10 14.42 13.37
N ASN A 83 9.05 13.47 13.40
CA ASN A 83 9.89 13.22 14.56
C ASN A 83 11.10 14.18 14.66
N PHE A 84 11.34 14.99 13.63
CA PHE A 84 12.42 15.98 13.60
C PHE A 84 11.88 17.38 13.92
N GLY A 85 12.69 18.18 14.62
CA GLY A 85 12.35 19.55 14.99
C GLY A 85 12.15 20.46 13.77
N THR A 86 11.34 21.51 13.93
CA THR A 86 11.03 22.46 12.84
C THR A 86 12.23 23.25 12.34
N GLY A 87 13.29 23.38 13.14
CA GLY A 87 14.53 24.06 12.79
C GLY A 87 15.60 23.17 12.13
N ASP A 88 15.35 21.87 11.92
CA ASP A 88 16.33 20.99 11.29
C ASP A 88 16.37 21.20 9.77
N VAL A 89 17.51 21.70 9.28
CA VAL A 89 17.73 22.00 7.87
C VAL A 89 17.63 20.74 7.02
N MET A 90 18.09 19.59 7.52
CA MET A 90 18.04 18.33 6.76
C MET A 90 16.60 17.84 6.59
N SER A 91 15.79 17.87 7.65
CA SER A 91 14.36 17.60 7.55
C SER A 91 13.65 18.60 6.63
N ALA A 92 14.03 19.87 6.60
CA ALA A 92 13.42 20.86 5.72
C ALA A 92 13.72 20.56 4.24
N ILE A 93 14.97 20.23 3.92
CA ILE A 93 15.39 19.83 2.57
C ILE A 93 14.66 18.56 2.13
N ALA A 94 14.56 17.55 3.00
CA ALA A 94 13.83 16.31 2.71
C ALA A 94 12.35 16.58 2.43
N ARG A 95 11.69 17.43 3.23
CA ARG A 95 10.29 17.85 2.98
C ARG A 95 10.13 18.57 1.65
N MET A 96 11.09 19.41 1.25
CA MET A 96 11.06 20.10 -0.04
C MET A 96 11.15 19.12 -1.21
N PHE A 97 12.08 18.16 -1.17
CA PHE A 97 12.17 17.13 -2.21
C PHE A 97 10.93 16.26 -2.29
N LEU A 98 10.37 15.85 -1.14
CA LEU A 98 9.11 15.11 -1.12
C LEU A 98 7.94 15.93 -1.67
N LEU A 99 7.89 17.23 -1.41
CA LEU A 99 6.86 18.11 -1.97
C LEU A 99 6.96 18.16 -3.50
N LEU A 100 8.16 18.33 -4.06
CA LEU A 100 8.40 18.33 -5.50
C LEU A 100 8.05 16.97 -6.13
N GLN A 101 8.39 15.87 -5.45
CA GLN A 101 8.01 14.52 -5.89
C GLN A 101 6.48 14.35 -5.88
N MET A 102 5.80 14.74 -4.81
CA MET A 102 4.33 14.60 -4.72
C MET A 102 3.61 15.48 -5.73
N LEU A 103 4.11 16.69 -6.01
CA LEU A 103 3.54 17.59 -7.02
C LEU A 103 3.59 16.98 -8.43
N SER A 104 4.64 16.23 -8.75
CA SER A 104 4.79 15.57 -10.06
C SER A 104 4.02 14.25 -10.14
N VAL A 105 3.94 13.48 -9.05
CA VAL A 105 3.25 12.19 -9.00
C VAL A 105 1.73 12.35 -8.93
N PHE A 106 1.22 13.38 -8.25
CA PHE A 106 -0.20 13.56 -8.01
C PHE A 106 -1.04 13.67 -9.31
N PRO A 107 -0.65 14.47 -10.32
CA PRO A 107 -1.36 14.51 -11.60
C PRO A 107 -1.40 13.15 -12.32
N LEU A 108 -0.31 12.37 -12.24
CA LEU A 108 -0.24 11.03 -12.83
C LEU A 108 -1.21 10.07 -12.16
N LEU A 109 -1.32 10.13 -10.82
CA LEU A 109 -2.27 9.29 -10.07
C LEU A 109 -3.73 9.63 -10.40
N ILE A 110 -4.09 10.92 -10.47
CA ILE A 110 -5.43 11.34 -10.87
C ILE A 110 -5.74 10.86 -12.29
N TYR A 111 -4.78 10.97 -13.21
CA TYR A 111 -4.94 10.48 -14.57
C TYR A 111 -5.19 8.96 -14.60
N PHE A 112 -4.46 8.17 -13.81
CA PHE A 112 -4.69 6.73 -13.70
C PHE A 112 -6.08 6.39 -13.15
N ILE A 113 -6.51 7.05 -12.07
CA ILE A 113 -7.86 6.86 -11.49
C ILE A 113 -8.93 7.17 -12.52
N ARG A 114 -8.76 8.29 -13.25
CA ARG A 114 -9.69 8.71 -14.29
C ARG A 114 -9.87 7.65 -15.37
N ILE A 115 -8.77 7.13 -15.91
CA ILE A 115 -8.83 6.09 -16.94
C ILE A 115 -9.51 4.82 -16.41
N GLN A 116 -9.11 4.36 -15.23
CA GLN A 116 -9.67 3.13 -14.65
C GLN A 116 -11.17 3.27 -14.36
N LEU A 117 -11.59 4.41 -13.81
CA LEU A 117 -12.99 4.64 -13.45
C LEU A 117 -13.88 4.83 -14.67
N PHE A 118 -13.44 5.61 -15.67
CA PHE A 118 -14.24 5.81 -16.89
C PHE A 118 -14.28 4.58 -17.78
N HIS A 119 -13.18 3.82 -17.88
CA HIS A 119 -13.20 2.55 -18.60
C HIS A 119 -14.18 1.55 -17.96
N VAL A 120 -14.34 1.55 -16.64
CA VAL A 120 -15.27 0.65 -15.95
C VAL A 120 -16.73 1.14 -16.03
N LEU A 121 -16.97 2.45 -15.93
CA LEU A 121 -18.34 3.00 -15.89
C LEU A 121 -18.95 3.28 -17.27
N PHE A 122 -18.13 3.71 -18.23
CA PHE A 122 -18.59 4.23 -19.52
C PHE A 122 -18.00 3.48 -20.71
N GLU A 123 -17.12 2.49 -20.49
CA GLU A 123 -16.35 1.76 -21.52
C GLU A 123 -15.49 2.65 -22.44
N GLU A 124 -15.48 3.95 -22.20
CA GLU A 124 -14.72 4.95 -22.94
C GLU A 124 -13.63 5.59 -22.07
N VAL A 125 -12.52 5.95 -22.70
CA VAL A 125 -11.38 6.60 -22.01
C VAL A 125 -11.69 8.06 -21.65
N TYR A 126 -12.64 8.69 -22.36
CA TYR A 126 -13.01 10.08 -22.14
C TYR A 126 -14.49 10.35 -22.48
N PRO A 127 -15.40 10.22 -21.51
CA PRO A 127 -16.84 10.44 -21.73
C PRO A 127 -17.24 11.92 -21.83
N GLY A 128 -16.31 12.87 -21.62
CA GLY A 128 -16.54 14.30 -21.76
C GLY A 128 -16.02 15.17 -20.59
N LEU A 129 -15.96 16.48 -20.82
CA LEU A 129 -15.35 17.44 -19.88
C LEU A 129 -16.08 17.51 -18.54
N MET A 130 -17.42 17.47 -18.54
CA MET A 130 -18.22 17.58 -17.32
C MET A 130 -17.99 16.40 -16.37
N HIS A 131 -17.93 15.16 -16.91
CA HIS A 131 -17.64 13.96 -16.12
C HIS A 131 -16.26 14.04 -15.47
N VAL A 132 -15.25 14.53 -16.22
CA VAL A 132 -13.88 14.70 -15.73
C VAL A 132 -13.81 15.76 -14.63
N LEU A 133 -14.51 16.89 -14.81
CA LEU A 133 -14.54 17.98 -13.85
C LEU A 133 -15.21 17.55 -12.54
N ILE A 134 -16.33 16.83 -12.62
CA ILE A 134 -17.03 16.27 -11.45
C ILE A 134 -16.11 15.29 -10.70
N LEU A 135 -15.44 14.38 -11.41
CA LEU A 135 -14.52 13.42 -10.79
C LEU A 135 -13.36 14.14 -10.08
N ASN A 136 -12.72 15.11 -10.73
CA ASN A 136 -11.62 15.87 -10.13
C ASN A 136 -12.08 16.66 -8.91
N LEU A 137 -13.26 17.30 -8.98
CA LEU A 137 -13.85 18.04 -7.86
C LEU A 137 -14.12 17.11 -6.67
N LEU A 138 -14.68 15.92 -6.92
CA LEU A 138 -14.95 14.92 -5.89
C LEU A 138 -13.67 14.43 -5.22
N ILE A 139 -12.64 14.09 -6.02
CA ILE A 139 -11.35 13.62 -5.50
C ILE A 139 -10.67 14.71 -4.66
N LEU A 140 -10.63 15.95 -5.14
CA LEU A 140 -10.03 17.07 -4.41
C LEU A 140 -10.79 17.37 -3.12
N THR A 141 -12.12 17.39 -3.18
CA THR A 141 -12.97 17.63 -2.01
C THR A 141 -12.73 16.55 -0.95
N LEU A 142 -12.73 15.27 -1.36
CA LEU A 142 -12.45 14.16 -0.45
C LEU A 142 -11.05 14.27 0.17
N ALA A 143 -10.03 14.59 -0.62
CA ALA A 143 -8.66 14.76 -0.14
C ALA A 143 -8.54 15.90 0.90
N ILE A 144 -9.18 17.04 0.63
CA ILE A 144 -9.20 18.20 1.54
C ILE A 144 -9.95 17.86 2.82
N LEU A 145 -11.10 17.17 2.74
CA LEU A 145 -11.87 16.75 3.91
C LEU A 145 -11.05 15.81 4.79
N ILE A 146 -10.37 14.82 4.21
CA ILE A 146 -9.49 13.90 4.97
C ILE A 146 -8.34 14.68 5.62
N ALA A 147 -7.72 15.61 4.90
CA ALA A 147 -6.63 16.43 5.43
C ALA A 147 -7.07 17.33 6.61
N MET A 148 -8.30 17.86 6.59
CA MET A 148 -8.82 18.70 7.67
C MET A 148 -9.31 17.89 8.87
N PHE A 149 -10.05 16.81 8.65
CA PHE A 149 -10.76 16.09 9.72
C PHE A 149 -9.97 14.90 10.29
N TYR A 150 -9.08 14.27 9.53
CA TYR A 150 -8.34 13.09 9.96
C TYR A 150 -6.92 13.03 9.38
N PRO A 151 -5.99 13.91 9.82
CA PRO A 151 -4.62 13.99 9.30
C PRO A 151 -3.68 12.88 9.82
N HIS A 152 -4.18 11.68 10.07
CA HIS A 152 -3.40 10.54 10.56
C HIS A 152 -2.99 9.60 9.43
N VAL A 153 -1.81 9.86 8.86
CA VAL A 153 -1.29 9.13 7.70
C VAL A 153 -1.20 7.62 7.96
N GLY A 154 -0.68 7.17 9.10
CA GLY A 154 -0.57 5.73 9.39
C GLY A 154 -1.94 5.05 9.54
N GLY A 155 -2.93 5.77 10.05
CA GLY A 155 -4.34 5.35 10.05
C GLY A 155 -4.88 5.11 8.65
N ILE A 156 -4.73 6.10 7.77
CA ILE A 156 -5.21 6.01 6.38
C ILE A 156 -4.52 4.85 5.65
N LEU A 157 -3.19 4.75 5.76
CA LEU A 157 -2.41 3.72 5.09
C LEU A 157 -2.80 2.31 5.53
N ARG A 158 -3.00 2.07 6.84
CA ARG A 158 -3.34 0.71 7.32
C ARG A 158 -4.74 0.27 6.89
N TYR A 159 -5.73 1.16 6.93
CA TYR A 159 -7.10 0.82 6.55
C TYR A 159 -7.23 0.60 5.05
N ILE A 160 -6.70 1.52 4.24
CA ILE A 160 -6.72 1.38 2.78
C ILE A 160 -5.90 0.16 2.35
N GLY A 161 -4.70 -0.01 2.91
CA GLY A 161 -3.81 -1.12 2.59
C GLY A 161 -4.40 -2.48 2.91
N SER A 162 -4.99 -2.65 4.10
CA SER A 162 -5.65 -3.89 4.47
C SER A 162 -6.90 -4.16 3.62
N PHE A 163 -7.74 -3.15 3.35
CA PHE A 163 -8.93 -3.29 2.51
C PHE A 163 -8.59 -3.71 1.08
N VAL A 164 -7.73 -2.94 0.40
CA VAL A 164 -7.26 -3.23 -0.96
C VAL A 164 -6.51 -4.56 -0.98
N GLY A 165 -5.78 -4.89 0.09
CA GLY A 165 -5.07 -6.15 0.23
C GLY A 165 -5.96 -7.38 0.20
N VAL A 166 -7.14 -7.34 0.83
CA VAL A 166 -8.11 -8.45 0.75
C VAL A 166 -8.41 -8.79 -0.70
N PHE A 167 -8.71 -7.79 -1.52
CA PHE A 167 -9.11 -8.00 -2.91
C PHE A 167 -7.93 -8.31 -3.82
N TYR A 168 -6.90 -7.47 -3.83
CA TYR A 168 -5.85 -7.53 -4.84
C TYR A 168 -4.65 -8.41 -4.45
N LEU A 169 -4.31 -8.51 -3.17
CA LEU A 169 -3.19 -9.35 -2.72
C LEU A 169 -3.64 -10.78 -2.44
N PHE A 170 -4.80 -10.97 -1.81
CA PHE A 170 -5.24 -12.30 -1.38
C PHE A 170 -6.31 -12.90 -2.31
N ALA A 171 -7.45 -12.25 -2.50
CA ALA A 171 -8.61 -12.84 -3.19
C ALA A 171 -8.38 -13.06 -4.69
N LEU A 172 -8.01 -12.02 -5.44
CA LEU A 172 -7.91 -12.07 -6.88
C LEU A 172 -6.88 -13.12 -7.39
N PRO A 173 -5.61 -13.11 -6.94
CA PRO A 173 -4.64 -14.11 -7.42
C PRO A 173 -5.03 -15.53 -7.03
N CYS A 174 -5.55 -15.74 -5.81
CA CYS A 174 -6.00 -17.07 -5.37
C CYS A 174 -7.20 -17.55 -6.18
N ALA A 175 -8.18 -16.68 -6.42
CA ALA A 175 -9.37 -17.00 -7.21
C ALA A 175 -9.01 -17.34 -8.66
N VAL A 176 -8.18 -16.51 -9.32
CA VAL A 176 -7.73 -16.75 -10.69
C VAL A 176 -6.95 -18.07 -10.79
N TYR A 177 -6.07 -18.36 -9.85
CA TYR A 177 -5.32 -19.62 -9.83
C TYR A 177 -6.23 -20.84 -9.65
N MET A 178 -7.18 -20.79 -8.72
CA MET A 178 -8.15 -21.86 -8.52
C MET A 178 -9.07 -22.06 -9.74
N MET A 179 -9.53 -20.98 -10.37
CA MET A 179 -10.33 -21.04 -11.60
C MET A 179 -9.55 -21.69 -12.74
N LYS A 180 -8.27 -21.35 -12.89
CA LYS A 180 -7.39 -21.99 -13.88
C LYS A 180 -7.24 -23.50 -13.63
N LEU A 181 -6.97 -23.91 -12.39
CA LEU A 181 -6.85 -25.33 -12.04
C LEU A 181 -8.16 -26.10 -12.24
N LYS A 182 -9.31 -25.46 -11.98
CA LYS A 182 -10.63 -26.04 -12.23
C LYS A 182 -10.86 -26.25 -13.73
N ALA A 183 -10.48 -25.28 -14.57
CA ALA A 183 -10.58 -25.39 -16.02
C ALA A 183 -9.67 -26.50 -16.58
N GLU A 184 -8.49 -26.70 -15.98
CA GLU A 184 -7.57 -27.79 -16.32
C GLU A 184 -7.98 -29.16 -15.74
N GLY A 185 -9.04 -29.25 -14.92
CA GLY A 185 -9.47 -30.49 -14.27
C GLY A 185 -8.51 -31.00 -13.18
N ARG A 186 -7.54 -30.19 -12.75
CA ARG A 186 -6.47 -30.56 -11.80
C ARG A 186 -6.72 -30.06 -10.36
N LEU A 187 -7.91 -29.52 -10.10
CA LEU A 187 -8.23 -28.92 -8.81
C LEU A 187 -8.31 -29.97 -7.70
N THR A 188 -7.37 -29.90 -6.76
CA THR A 188 -7.39 -30.76 -5.57
C THR A 188 -8.11 -30.06 -4.40
N LYS A 189 -8.80 -30.84 -3.55
CA LYS A 189 -9.44 -30.31 -2.33
C LYS A 189 -8.42 -29.60 -1.42
N PHE A 190 -7.19 -30.10 -1.37
CA PHE A 190 -6.09 -29.50 -0.60
C PHE A 190 -5.74 -28.08 -1.09
N GLN A 191 -5.63 -27.87 -2.40
CA GLN A 191 -5.39 -26.54 -2.96
C GLN A 191 -6.53 -25.57 -2.64
N VAL A 192 -7.78 -26.02 -2.70
CA VAL A 192 -8.95 -25.18 -2.33
C VAL A 192 -8.84 -24.74 -0.87
N VAL A 193 -8.48 -25.64 0.04
CA VAL A 193 -8.32 -25.31 1.46
C VAL A 193 -7.20 -24.30 1.68
N ILE A 194 -6.03 -24.48 1.06
CA ILE A 194 -4.90 -23.54 1.19
C ILE A 194 -5.27 -22.14 0.69
N HIS A 195 -5.80 -22.04 -0.53
CA HIS A 195 -6.12 -20.75 -1.13
C HIS A 195 -7.30 -20.08 -0.41
N GLY A 196 -8.28 -20.86 0.06
CA GLY A 196 -9.35 -20.36 0.93
C GLY A 196 -8.83 -19.81 2.26
N ALA A 197 -7.85 -20.48 2.88
CA ALA A 197 -7.21 -20.01 4.11
C ALA A 197 -6.45 -18.69 3.91
N LEU A 198 -5.78 -18.51 2.75
CA LEU A 198 -5.12 -17.24 2.40
C LEU A 198 -6.11 -16.08 2.27
N ILE A 199 -7.26 -16.30 1.65
CA ILE A 199 -8.32 -15.29 1.54
C ILE A 199 -8.87 -14.96 2.93
N ALA A 200 -9.14 -15.98 3.75
CA ALA A 200 -9.58 -15.80 5.12
C ALA A 200 -8.56 -15.00 5.95
N PHE A 201 -7.26 -15.27 5.78
CA PHE A 201 -6.20 -14.51 6.42
C PHE A 201 -6.22 -13.02 6.02
N GLY A 202 -6.45 -12.72 4.74
CA GLY A 202 -6.66 -11.35 4.27
C GLY A 202 -7.84 -10.66 4.97
N CYS A 203 -8.98 -11.34 5.06
CA CYS A 203 -10.16 -10.83 5.78
C CYS A 203 -9.86 -10.59 7.26
N VAL A 204 -9.21 -11.54 7.94
CA VAL A 204 -8.80 -11.40 9.34
C VAL A 204 -7.89 -10.19 9.52
N ASN A 205 -6.92 -9.97 8.61
CA ASN A 205 -6.06 -8.81 8.63
C ASN A 205 -6.85 -7.49 8.55
N PHE A 206 -7.87 -7.41 7.69
CA PHE A 206 -8.74 -6.24 7.60
C PHE A 206 -9.59 -6.03 8.87
N PHE A 207 -10.28 -7.06 9.35
CA PHE A 207 -11.11 -6.93 10.56
C PHE A 207 -10.28 -6.63 11.81
N SER A 208 -9.05 -7.16 11.89
CA SER A 208 -8.15 -6.88 12.99
C SER A 208 -7.74 -5.41 13.09
N GLN A 209 -7.81 -4.63 11.99
CA GLN A 209 -7.54 -3.18 12.06
C GLN A 209 -8.52 -2.45 12.98
N PHE A 210 -9.79 -2.86 12.99
CA PHE A 210 -10.83 -2.25 13.82
C PHE A 210 -10.74 -2.63 15.29
N LEU A 211 -10.10 -3.77 15.59
CA LEU A 211 -9.85 -4.22 16.96
C LEU A 211 -8.71 -3.44 17.64
N ILE A 212 -7.91 -2.71 16.85
CA ILE A 212 -6.75 -1.95 17.32
C ILE A 212 -7.11 -0.47 17.33
N HIS A 213 -7.82 -0.06 18.38
CA HIS A 213 -8.04 1.34 18.70
C HIS A 213 -6.88 1.94 19.52
#